data_AF-A0A938REF2-F1
#
_entry.id   AF-A0A938REF2-F1
#
_cell.length_a   1.000
_cell.length_b   1.000
_cell.length_c   1.000
_cell.angle_alpha   90.00
_cell.angle_beta   90.00
_cell.angle_gamma   90.00
#
_symmetry.space_group_name_H-M   'P 1'
#
loop_
_entity.id
_entity.type
_entity.pdbx_description
1 polymer ?
#
loop_
_entity_poly.entity_id
_entity_poly.type
_entity_poly.pdbx_seq_one_letter_code
_entity_poly.pdbx_strand_id
1 'polypeptide(L)'
;DQISNASIPFTLILMAVSGRSSMVLVCYRSPYARSADGLGKPFTEHLGVREVTIALISAFAISLLTMGVKGILVFFGICLFSMGYRFFFIKKLEGVTGDILGGANELAELLSLLLILLVGTHDSS
;
A
#
# COMPACT_ATOMS: atom_id res chain seq x y z
N ASP A 1 -18.37 9.13 -19.12
CA ASP A 1 -17.51 10.32 -18.87
C ASP A 1 -16.79 10.36 -17.51
N GLN A 2 -16.75 9.27 -16.73
CA GLN A 2 -16.23 9.33 -15.34
C GLN A 2 -14.71 9.15 -15.16
N ILE A 3 -14.02 8.57 -16.14
CA ILE A 3 -12.55 8.50 -16.17
C ILE A 3 -12.15 9.11 -17.51
N SER A 4 -11.78 10.38 -17.51
CA SER A 4 -11.18 11.00 -18.70
C SER A 4 -9.96 10.17 -19.11
N ASN A 5 -9.73 9.92 -20.41
CA ASN A 5 -8.57 9.15 -20.88
C ASN A 5 -7.24 9.69 -20.33
N ALA A 6 -7.17 10.98 -20.02
CA ALA A 6 -6.02 11.63 -19.40
C ALA A 6 -5.77 11.18 -17.93
N SER A 7 -6.79 10.68 -17.23
CA SER A 7 -6.71 10.25 -15.82
C SER A 7 -6.38 8.76 -15.63
N ILE A 8 -6.58 7.94 -16.66
CA ILE A 8 -6.22 6.51 -16.65
C ILE A 8 -4.75 6.26 -16.27
N PRO A 9 -3.74 6.92 -16.87
CA PRO A 9 -2.35 6.66 -16.51
C PRO A 9 -2.05 7.01 -15.04
N PHE A 10 -2.65 8.09 -14.53
CA PHE A 10 -2.47 8.51 -13.14
C PHE A 10 -3.08 7.51 -12.16
N THR A 11 -4.26 6.97 -12.47
CA THR A 11 -4.92 5.90 -11.69
C THR A 11 -4.04 4.64 -11.62
N LEU A 12 -3.43 4.23 -12.74
CA LEU A 12 -2.56 3.05 -12.76
C LEU A 12 -1.25 3.26 -11.99
N ILE A 13 -0.66 4.46 -12.06
CA ILE A 13 0.50 4.82 -11.24
C ILE A 13 0.13 4.75 -9.77
N LEU A 14 -1.02 5.31 -9.39
CA LEU A 14 -1.48 5.33 -8.01
C LEU A 14 -1.75 3.93 -7.47
N MET A 15 -2.30 3.05 -8.30
CA MET A 15 -2.49 1.63 -8.00
C MET A 15 -1.15 0.96 -7.66
N ALA A 16 -0.16 1.04 -8.56
CA ALA A 16 1.14 0.41 -8.35
C ALA A 16 1.87 0.97 -7.11
N VAL A 17 1.80 2.28 -6.89
CA VAL A 17 2.40 2.93 -5.71
C VAL A 17 1.73 2.50 -4.41
N SER A 18 0.40 2.34 -4.43
CA SER A 18 -0.38 1.84 -3.29
C SER A 18 0.01 0.40 -2.93
N GLY A 19 0.16 -0.47 -3.93
CA GLY A 19 0.64 -1.84 -3.74
C GLY A 19 2.01 -1.87 -3.04
N ARG A 20 2.99 -1.11 -3.57
CA ARG A 20 4.36 -1.11 -3.03
C ARG A 20 4.46 -0.50 -1.64
N SER A 21 3.78 0.61 -1.38
CA SER A 21 3.76 1.23 -0.05
C SER A 21 3.07 0.34 1.00
N SER A 22 2.04 -0.43 0.61
CA SER A 22 1.40 -1.40 1.49
C SER A 22 2.36 -2.51 1.92
N MET A 23 3.14 -3.07 0.99
CA MET A 23 4.15 -4.09 1.31
C MET A 23 5.18 -3.56 2.32
N VAL A 24 5.64 -2.31 2.14
CA VAL A 24 6.59 -1.66 3.07
C VAL A 24 6.00 -1.52 4.47
N LEU A 25 4.75 -1.06 4.57
CA LEU A 25 4.05 -0.94 5.87
C LEU A 25 3.79 -2.28 6.54
N VAL A 26 3.41 -3.30 5.76
CA VAL A 26 3.16 -4.66 6.29
C VAL A 26 4.46 -5.32 6.72
N CYS A 27 5.57 -5.05 6.02
CA CYS A 27 6.89 -5.57 6.37
C CYS A 27 7.51 -4.87 7.58
N TYR A 28 7.27 -3.56 7.74
CA TYR A 28 7.90 -2.76 8.79
C TYR A 28 7.61 -3.26 10.20
N ARG A 29 8.69 -3.54 10.96
CA ARG A 29 8.65 -4.09 12.34
C ARG A 29 7.79 -5.35 12.46
N SER A 30 7.66 -6.13 11.41
CA SER A 30 6.97 -7.42 11.45
C SER A 30 8.00 -8.53 11.61
N PRO A 31 7.86 -9.43 12.60
CA PRO A 31 8.71 -10.60 12.68
C PRO A 31 8.50 -11.46 11.43
N TYR A 32 9.57 -12.06 10.90
CA TYR A 32 9.45 -13.00 9.79
C TYR A 32 9.04 -14.36 10.36
N ALA A 33 7.89 -14.90 9.94
CA ALA A 33 7.32 -16.10 10.54
C ALA A 33 8.17 -17.38 10.37
N ARG A 34 9.15 -17.37 9.45
CA ARG A 34 10.01 -18.54 9.18
C ARG A 34 11.40 -18.36 9.79
N SER A 35 11.65 -19.07 10.89
CA SER A 35 12.89 -19.03 11.69
C SER A 35 14.18 -19.56 11.00
N ALA A 36 14.20 -19.77 9.68
CA ALA A 36 15.39 -20.24 8.97
C ALA A 36 15.36 -19.80 7.50
N ASP A 37 16.44 -19.15 7.06
CA ASP A 37 16.87 -18.91 5.66
C ASP A 37 15.82 -18.68 4.56
N GLY A 38 14.89 -17.75 4.80
CA GLY A 38 14.13 -17.15 3.71
C GLY A 38 14.83 -15.91 3.14
N LEU A 39 14.77 -15.71 1.82
CA LEU A 39 15.20 -14.49 1.10
C LEU A 39 14.64 -13.16 1.67
N GLY A 40 13.66 -13.22 2.58
CA GLY A 40 13.07 -12.08 3.29
C GLY A 40 13.80 -11.59 4.54
N LYS A 41 14.77 -12.35 5.10
CA LYS A 41 15.59 -11.92 6.27
C LYS A 41 16.24 -10.53 6.10
N PRO A 42 16.97 -10.25 4.99
CA PRO A 42 17.62 -8.94 4.84
C PRO A 42 16.62 -7.78 4.75
N PHE A 43 15.39 -8.02 4.27
CA PHE A 43 14.35 -6.99 4.26
C PHE A 43 13.88 -6.64 5.67
N THR A 44 13.72 -7.62 6.56
CA THR A 44 13.30 -7.36 7.94
C THR A 44 14.41 -6.79 8.83
N GLU A 45 15.69 -7.11 8.56
CA GLU A 45 16.84 -6.56 9.32
C GLU A 45 17.25 -5.14 8.86
N HIS A 46 17.07 -4.80 7.58
CA HIS A 46 17.50 -3.50 7.04
C HIS A 46 16.36 -2.50 6.80
N LEU A 47 15.07 -2.88 6.98
CA LEU A 47 13.97 -1.91 6.96
C LEU A 47 14.00 -1.04 8.24
N GLY A 48 14.80 0.01 8.18
CA GLY A 48 14.79 1.08 9.17
C GLY A 48 13.58 2.00 9.01
N VAL A 49 13.32 2.81 10.05
CA VAL A 49 12.31 3.87 10.04
C VAL A 49 12.49 4.80 8.83
N ARG A 50 13.74 5.07 8.44
CA ARG A 50 14.09 5.96 7.33
C ARG A 50 13.54 5.47 5.99
N GLU A 51 13.67 4.18 5.69
CA GLU A 51 13.22 3.61 4.41
C GLU A 51 11.68 3.64 4.33
N VAL A 52 11.01 3.37 5.46
CA VAL A 52 9.55 3.50 5.55
C VAL A 52 9.10 4.94 5.41
N THR A 53 9.79 5.88 6.06
CA THR A 53 9.48 7.31 5.92
C THR A 53 9.66 7.77 4.47
N ILE A 54 10.73 7.37 3.79
CA ILE A 54 10.95 7.70 2.37
C ILE A 54 9.85 7.08 1.49
N ALA A 55 9.49 5.82 1.72
CA ALA A 55 8.42 5.16 0.97
C ALA A 55 7.06 5.83 1.19
N LEU A 56 6.73 6.23 2.41
CA LEU A 56 5.47 6.91 2.72
C LEU A 56 5.43 8.34 2.19
N ILE A 57 6.52 9.10 2.31
CA ILE A 57 6.59 10.47 1.78
C ILE A 57 6.49 10.44 0.26
N SER A 58 7.21 9.53 -0.41
CA SER A 58 7.14 9.41 -1.87
C SER A 58 5.74 8.96 -2.33
N ALA A 59 5.15 7.97 -1.66
CA ALA A 59 3.78 7.55 -1.95
C ALA A 59 2.77 8.69 -1.73
N PHE A 60 2.87 9.43 -0.62
CA PHE A 60 2.01 10.58 -0.34
C PHE A 60 2.16 11.68 -1.41
N ALA A 61 3.39 12.03 -1.78
CA ALA A 61 3.67 13.04 -2.79
C ALA A 61 3.11 12.65 -4.16
N ILE A 62 3.26 11.38 -4.57
CA ILE A 62 2.72 10.87 -5.83
C ILE A 62 1.19 10.90 -5.79
N SER A 63 0.57 10.46 -4.69
CA SER A 63 -0.89 10.51 -4.52
C SER A 63 -1.43 11.93 -4.63
N LEU A 64 -0.76 12.89 -4.00
CA LEU A 64 -1.14 14.29 -4.04
C LEU A 64 -0.97 14.89 -5.45
N LEU A 65 0.13 14.59 -6.14
CA LEU A 65 0.41 15.14 -7.46
C LEU A 65 -0.51 14.57 -8.55
N THR A 66 -0.91 13.31 -8.42
CA THR A 66 -1.72 12.61 -9.43
C THR A 66 -3.22 12.89 -9.31
N MET A 67 -3.76 12.93 -8.08
CA MET A 67 -5.21 13.05 -7.85
C MET A 67 -5.61 14.11 -6.81
N GLY A 68 -4.66 14.94 -6.35
CA GLY A 68 -4.94 16.01 -5.39
C GLY A 68 -5.52 15.49 -4.07
N VAL A 69 -6.59 16.11 -3.60
CA VAL A 69 -7.28 15.75 -2.34
C VAL A 69 -7.82 14.32 -2.36
N LYS A 70 -8.25 13.81 -3.53
CA LYS A 70 -8.74 12.43 -3.68
C LYS A 70 -7.62 11.43 -3.41
N GLY A 71 -6.41 11.72 -3.89
CA GLY A 71 -5.23 10.89 -3.65
C GLY A 71 -4.85 10.81 -2.17
N ILE A 72 -5.10 11.87 -1.41
CA ILE A 72 -4.89 11.87 0.05
C ILE A 72 -5.80 10.83 0.73
N LEU A 73 -7.09 10.78 0.36
CA LEU A 73 -8.04 9.79 0.90
C LEU A 73 -7.60 8.36 0.58
N VAL A 74 -7.16 8.12 -0.66
CA VAL A 74 -6.64 6.81 -1.09
C VAL A 74 -5.41 6.44 -0.26
N PHE A 75 -4.44 7.35 -0.11
CA PHE A 75 -3.23 7.11 0.67
C PHE A 75 -3.52 6.71 2.12
N PHE A 76 -4.40 7.45 2.81
CA PHE A 76 -4.76 7.11 4.19
C PHE A 76 -5.55 5.80 4.28
N GLY A 77 -6.43 5.51 3.31
CA GLY A 77 -7.14 4.25 3.22
C GLY A 77 -6.18 3.05 3.10
N ILE A 78 -5.18 3.16 2.23
CA ILE A 78 -4.15 2.13 2.05
C ILE A 78 -3.28 1.97 3.29
N CYS A 79 -2.89 3.07 3.95
CA CYS A 79 -2.13 3.01 5.20
C CYS A 79 -2.91 2.27 6.29
N LEU A 80 -4.19 2.62 6.48
CA LEU A 80 -5.06 1.99 7.46
C LEU A 80 -5.27 0.50 7.17
N PHE A 81 -5.55 0.16 5.91
CA PHE A 81 -5.65 -1.22 5.46
C PHE A 81 -4.36 -2.00 5.77
N SER A 82 -3.20 -1.46 5.42
CA SER A 82 -1.91 -2.10 5.62
C SER A 82 -1.61 -2.37 7.09
N MET A 83 -1.93 -1.42 7.97
CA MET A 83 -1.77 -1.59 9.42
C MET A 83 -2.70 -2.68 9.97
N GLY A 84 -3.96 -2.71 9.54
CA GLY A 84 -4.92 -3.73 9.95
C GLY A 84 -4.55 -5.13 9.44
N TYR A 85 -4.14 -5.22 8.17
CA TYR A 85 -3.68 -6.45 7.53
C TYR A 85 -2.45 -7.00 8.26
N ARG A 86 -1.45 -6.15 8.53
CA ARG A 86 -0.28 -6.49 9.34
C ARG A 86 -0.67 -7.04 10.70
N PHE A 87 -1.53 -6.33 11.44
CA PHE A 87 -1.94 -6.76 12.78
C PHE A 87 -2.63 -8.13 12.77
N PHE A 88 -3.51 -8.37 11.79
CA PHE A 88 -4.19 -9.65 11.63
C PHE A 88 -3.21 -10.80 11.44
N PHE A 89 -2.22 -10.65 10.56
CA PHE A 89 -1.26 -11.72 10.26
C PHE A 89 -0.20 -11.91 11.33
N ILE A 90 0.31 -10.83 11.95
CA ILE A 90 1.22 -10.97 13.09
C ILE A 90 0.54 -11.72 14.24
N LYS A 91 -0.74 -11.42 14.52
CA LYS A 91 -1.49 -12.10 15.59
C LYS A 91 -1.81 -13.55 15.25
N LYS A 92 -1.98 -13.89 13.97
CA LYS A 92 -2.46 -15.22 13.54
C LYS A 92 -1.34 -16.19 13.14
N LEU A 93 -0.25 -15.69 12.58
CA LEU A 93 0.85 -16.49 12.03
C LEU A 93 2.22 -16.13 12.64
N GLU A 94 2.22 -15.31 13.70
CA GLU A 94 3.43 -14.88 14.43
C GLU A 94 4.49 -14.20 13.53
N GLY A 95 4.05 -13.69 12.38
CA GLY A 95 4.92 -12.98 11.45
C GLY A 95 4.36 -12.85 10.05
N VAL A 96 5.21 -12.37 9.15
CA VAL A 96 4.89 -12.07 7.75
C VAL A 96 5.81 -12.89 6.82
N THR A 97 5.25 -13.41 5.72
CA THR A 97 5.95 -14.16 4.66
C THR A 97 5.82 -13.45 3.31
N GLY A 98 6.53 -13.93 2.29
CA GLY A 98 6.43 -13.39 0.92
C GLY A 98 5.00 -13.44 0.35
N ASP A 99 4.26 -14.51 0.63
CA ASP A 99 2.87 -14.67 0.17
C ASP A 99 1.92 -13.66 0.82
N ILE A 100 2.14 -13.33 2.11
CA ILE A 100 1.38 -12.32 2.84
C ILE A 100 1.66 -10.92 2.27
N LEU A 101 2.91 -10.64 1.89
CA LEU A 101 3.27 -9.38 1.23
C LEU A 101 2.68 -9.30 -0.19
N GLY A 102 2.74 -10.39 -0.95
CA GLY A 102 2.12 -10.49 -2.28
C GLY A 102 0.62 -10.25 -2.21
N GLY A 103 -0.07 -10.91 -1.28
CA GLY A 103 -1.50 -10.69 -1.03
C GLY A 103 -1.81 -9.26 -0.59
N ALA A 104 -1.00 -8.67 0.29
CA ALA A 104 -1.19 -7.27 0.68
C ALA A 104 -1.11 -6.32 -0.53
N ASN A 105 -0.18 -6.57 -1.46
CA ASN A 105 -0.04 -5.76 -2.67
C ASN A 105 -1.26 -5.85 -3.58
N GLU A 106 -1.70 -7.07 -3.93
CA GLU A 106 -2.87 -7.26 -4.79
C GLU A 106 -4.13 -6.63 -4.17
N LEU A 107 -4.33 -6.80 -2.86
CA LEU A 107 -5.47 -6.20 -2.15
C LEU A 107 -5.36 -4.67 -2.10
N ALA A 108 -4.17 -4.11 -1.91
CA ALA A 108 -3.95 -2.67 -1.90
C ALA A 108 -4.16 -2.05 -3.28
N GLU A 109 -3.74 -2.73 -4.35
CA GLU A 109 -4.02 -2.32 -5.73
C GLU A 109 -5.53 -2.30 -6.00
N LEU A 110 -6.23 -3.39 -5.67
CA LEU A 110 -7.69 -3.46 -5.80
C LEU A 110 -8.42 -2.40 -4.97
N LEU A 111 -8.01 -2.22 -3.71
CA LEU A 111 -8.60 -1.23 -2.81
C LEU A 111 -8.38 0.19 -3.33
N SER A 112 -7.20 0.48 -3.87
CA SER A 112 -6.90 1.80 -4.44
C SER A 112 -7.81 2.12 -5.63
N LEU A 113 -8.01 1.17 -6.56
CA LEU A 113 -8.92 1.33 -7.69
C LEU A 113 -10.36 1.52 -7.23
N LEU A 114 -10.79 0.75 -6.23
CA LEU A 114 -12.13 0.87 -5.66
C LEU A 114 -12.36 2.24 -5.00
N LEU A 115 -11.40 2.72 -4.20
CA LEU A 115 -11.48 4.04 -3.57
C LEU A 115 -11.49 5.15 -4.61
N ILE A 116 -10.66 5.05 -5.65
CA ILE A 116 -10.65 6.02 -6.76
C ILE A 116 -12.01 6.06 -7.46
N LEU A 117 -12.63 4.90 -7.71
CA LEU A 117 -13.96 4.81 -8.30
C LEU A 117 -15.02 5.47 -7.40
N LEU A 118 -15.02 5.16 -6.10
CA LEU A 118 -15.97 5.70 -5.12
C LEU A 118 -15.83 7.22 -4.91
N VAL A 119 -14.60 7.75 -4.95
CA VAL A 119 -14.38 9.20 -4.84
C VAL A 119 -14.64 9.88 -6.19
N GLY A 120 -14.50 9.16 -7.31
CA GLY A 120 -14.89 9.61 -8.64
C GLY A 120 -16.39 9.84 -8.78
N THR A 121 -17.23 8.97 -8.19
CA THR A 121 -18.69 9.10 -8.28
C THR A 121 -19.23 10.33 -7.56
N HIS A 122 -18.60 10.76 -6.46
CA HIS A 122 -19.05 11.89 -5.64
C HIS A 122 -18.83 13.27 -6.31
N ASP A 123 -18.02 13.35 -7.36
CA ASP A 123 -17.78 14.61 -8.10
C ASP A 123 -18.78 14.85 -9.24
N SER A 124 -19.66 13.87 -9.51
CA SER A 124 -20.66 13.92 -10.60
C SER A 124 -22.10 14.15 -10.12
N SER A 125 -22.27 14.49 -8.85
CA SER A 125 -23.55 14.80 -8.19
C SER A 125 -23.54 16.22 -7.66
#